data_AF-Q89CU2-F1
#
_entry.id   AF-Q89CU2-F1
#
_cell.length_a   1.000
_cell.length_b   1.000
_cell.length_c   1.000
_cell.angle_alpha   90.00
_cell.angle_beta   90.00
_cell.angle_gamma   90.00
#
_symmetry.space_group_name_H-M   'P 1'
#
loop_
_entity.id
_entity.type
_entity.pdbx_description
1 polymer ?
#
loop_
_entity_poly.entity_id
_entity_poly.type
_entity_poly.pdbx_seq_one_letter_code
_entity_poly.pdbx_strand_id
1 'polypeptide(L)' 'MGPTMLDDEFNRQRAKILRELAEQADPFIKKRLLNLVERYEPRRQPTPVDERFATRGDNVDR' A
#
# COMPACT_ATOMS: atom_id res chain seq x y z
N MET A 1 7.98 0.70 -19.10
CA MET A 1 6.72 1.46 -19.25
C MET A 1 6.18 1.64 -17.84
N GLY A 2 6.39 2.82 -17.23
CA GLY A 2 5.80 3.14 -15.93
C GLY A 2 4.29 3.36 -16.06
N PRO A 3 3.52 3.26 -14.96
CA PRO A 3 2.08 3.50 -15.00
C PRO A 3 1.82 4.90 -15.55
N THR A 4 1.00 4.97 -16.60
CA THR A 4 0.54 6.24 -17.14
C THR A 4 -0.46 6.85 -16.15
N MET A 5 -0.65 8.18 -16.15
CA MET A 5 -1.61 8.81 -15.23
C MET A 5 -3.03 8.23 -15.32
N LEU A 6 -3.41 7.67 -16.49
CA LEU A 6 -4.66 6.92 -16.68
C LEU A 6 -4.71 5.63 -15.85
N ASP A 7 -3.58 4.92 -15.73
CA ASP A 7 -3.47 3.69 -14.95
C ASP A 7 -3.58 3.98 -13.45
N ASP A 8 -3.06 5.12 -12.98
CA ASP A 8 -3.13 5.50 -11.56
C ASP A 8 -4.56 5.83 -11.12
N GLU A 9 -5.32 6.56 -11.94
CA GLU A 9 -6.72 6.85 -11.65
C GLU A 9 -7.58 5.58 -11.72
N PHE A 10 -7.34 4.75 -12.74
CA PHE A 10 -7.97 3.44 -12.86
C PHE A 10 -7.70 2.56 -11.65
N ASN A 11 -6.44 2.49 -11.20
CA ASN A 11 -6.03 1.72 -10.03
C ASN A 11 -6.69 2.23 -8.74
N ARG A 12 -6.79 3.55 -8.55
CA ARG A 12 -7.50 4.14 -7.41
C ARG A 12 -8.99 3.81 -7.42
N GLN A 13 -9.65 3.91 -8.56
CA GLN A 13 -11.07 3.57 -8.70
C GLN A 13 -11.30 2.08 -8.41
N ARG A 14 -10.44 1.19 -8.95
CA ARG A 14 -10.49 -0.25 -8.69
C ARG A 14 -10.26 -0.57 -7.22
N ALA A 15 -9.28 0.05 -6.57
CA ALA A 15 -9.03 -0.11 -5.14
C ALA A 15 -10.25 0.29 -4.30
N LYS A 16 -10.93 1.39 -4.65
CA LYS A 16 -12.16 1.84 -3.96
C LYS A 16 -13.28 0.81 -4.07
N ILE A 17 -13.60 0.36 -5.29
CA ILE A 17 -14.65 -0.64 -5.53
C ILE A 17 -14.36 -1.94 -4.77
N LEU A 18 -13.10 -2.40 -4.77
CA LEU A 18 -12.71 -3.61 -4.07
C LEU A 18 -12.83 -3.49 -2.55
N ARG A 19 -12.60 -2.30 -1.97
CA ARG A 19 -12.85 -2.05 -0.54
C ARG A 19 -14.33 -2.10 -0.21
N GLU A 20 -15.18 -1.45 -1.02
CA GLU A 20 -16.64 -1.47 -0.83
C GLU A 20 -17.18 -2.92 -0.91
N LEU A 21 -16.70 -3.72 -1.88
CA LEU A 21 -17.04 -5.14 -1.97
C LEU A 21 -16.52 -5.94 -0.77
N ALA A 22 -15.33 -5.62 -0.27
CA ALA A 22 -14.74 -6.32 0.87
C ALA A 22 -15.51 -6.06 2.18
N GLU A 23 -16.17 -4.91 2.31
CA GLU A 23 -17.02 -4.61 3.47
C GLU A 23 -18.29 -5.47 3.52
N GLN A 24 -18.83 -5.82 2.34
CA GLN A 24 -20.06 -6.61 2.21
C GLN A 24 -19.82 -8.13 2.13
N ALA A 25 -18.57 -8.55 1.93
CA ALA A 25 -18.22 -9.95 1.68
C ALA A 25 -17.92 -10.75 2.96
N ASP A 26 -18.02 -12.08 2.86
CA ASP A 26 -17.62 -13.01 3.91
C ASP A 26 -16.16 -12.82 4.33
N PRO A 27 -15.76 -13.18 5.58
CA PRO A 27 -14.41 -12.96 6.09
C PRO A 27 -13.29 -13.52 5.20
N PHE A 28 -13.54 -14.63 4.50
CA PHE A 28 -12.59 -15.22 3.57
C PHE A 28 -12.41 -14.38 2.29
N ILE A 29 -13.53 -13.95 1.70
CA ILE A 29 -13.54 -13.14 0.48
C ILE A 29 -13.03 -11.73 0.76
N LYS A 30 -13.40 -11.14 1.91
CA LYS A 30 -12.86 -9.86 2.40
C LYS A 30 -11.33 -9.85 2.42
N LYS A 31 -10.69 -10.88 2.99
CA LYS A 31 -9.23 -10.98 3.01
C LYS A 31 -8.62 -11.03 1.61
N ARG A 32 -9.23 -11.77 0.67
CA ARG A 32 -8.76 -11.83 -0.71
C ARG A 32 -8.92 -10.49 -1.44
N LEU A 33 -10.04 -9.82 -1.26
CA LEU A 33 -10.30 -8.52 -1.87
C LEU A 33 -9.35 -7.44 -1.34
N LEU A 34 -9.07 -7.43 -0.03
CA LEU A 34 -8.10 -6.51 0.56
C LEU A 34 -6.67 -6.78 0.07
N ASN A 35 -6.25 -8.05 -0.09
CA ASN A 35 -4.96 -8.35 -0.71
C ASN A 35 -4.88 -7.85 -2.16
N LEU A 36 -6.00 -7.87 -2.87
CA LEU A 36 -6.06 -7.36 -4.23
C LEU A 36 -5.96 -5.82 -4.26
N VAL A 37 -6.56 -5.13 -3.29
CA VAL A 37 -6.42 -3.67 -3.10
C VAL A 37 -4.96 -3.27 -2.92
N GLU A 38 -4.18 -4.00 -2.13
CA GLU A 38 -2.74 -3.74 -1.92
C GLU A 38 -1.91 -3.82 -3.21
N ARG A 39 -2.39 -4.54 -4.23
CA ARG A 39 -1.72 -4.62 -5.54
C ARG A 39 -2.06 -3.45 -6.45
N TYR A 40 -3.24 -2.86 -6.27
CA TYR A 40 -3.70 -1.70 -7.04
C TYR A 40 -3.25 -0.38 -6.40
N GLU A 41 -3.13 -0.32 -5.07
CA GLU A 41 -2.54 0.85 -4.45
C GLU A 41 -1.06 0.92 -4.79
N PRO A 42 -0.57 2.07 -5.31
CA PRO A 42 0.84 2.23 -5.57
C PRO A 42 1.58 2.01 -4.25
N ARG A 43 2.52 1.06 -4.23
CA ARG A 43 3.38 0.84 -3.07
C ARG A 43 3.94 2.21 -2.69
N ARG A 44 3.53 2.74 -1.54
CA ARG A 44 4.20 3.90 -0.94
C ARG A 44 5.66 3.48 -0.88
N GLN A 45 6.48 4.07 -1.75
CA GLN A 45 7.91 3.91 -1.59
C GLN A 45 8.21 4.35 -0.16
N PRO A 46 8.99 3.57 0.61
CA PRO A 46 9.38 3.98 1.94
C PRO A 46 9.94 5.39 1.80
N THR A 47 9.25 6.36 2.38
CA THR A 47 9.74 7.72 2.45
C THR A 47 11.06 7.65 3.20
N PRO A 48 12.15 8.31 2.75
CA PRO A 48 13.48 8.25 3.37
C PRO A 48 13.56 8.83 4.80
N VAL A 49 12.41 9.10 5.42
CA VAL A 49 12.29 9.50 6.82
C VAL A 49 12.57 8.30 7.75
N ASP A 50 12.28 7.06 7.35
CA ASP A 50 12.60 5.86 8.13
C ASP A 50 14.12 5.64 8.31
N GLU A 51 14.96 6.08 7.36
CA GLU A 51 16.43 5.94 7.45
C GLU A 51 17.07 6.87 8.49
N ARG A 52 16.43 8.02 8.76
CA ARG A 52 16.94 9.03 9.70
C ARG A 52 16.76 8.63 11.17
N PHE A 53 15.82 7.73 11.46
CA PHE A 53 15.63 7.19 12.81
C PHE A 53 16.42 5.89 13.05
N ALA A 54 16.86 5.20 12.00
CA ALA A 54 17.70 4.00 12.11
C ALA A 54 19.17 4.29 12.44
N THR A 55 19.66 5.51 12.18
CA THR A 55 21.09 5.86 12.29
C THR A 55 21.49 6.59 13.58
N ARG A 56 20.55 6.88 14.48
CA ARG A 56 20.81 7.67 15.70
C ARG A 56 20.96 6.85 16.99
N GLY A 57 21.07 5.53 16.88
CA GLY A 57 20.99 4.63 18.03
C GLY A 57 22.25 3.89 18.46
N ASP A 58 23.44 4.12 17.88
CA ASP A 58 24.59 3.23 18.14
C ASP A 58 25.94 3.95 18.15
N ASN A 59 26.10 4.97 19.01
CA ASN A 59 27.43 5.43 19.43
C ASN A 59 27.36 5.89 20.88
N VAL A 60 27.19 4.93 21.79
CA VAL A 60 27.64 5.05 23.18
C VAL A 60 28.56 3.85 23.42
N ASP A 61 29.76 4.17 23.89
CA ASP A 61 30.81 3.24 24.35
C ASP A 61 31.87 2.81 23.31
N ARG A 62 32.97 3.56 23.23
CA ARG A 62 34.31 3.12 23.67
C ARG A 62 35.33 4.25 23.72
#